data_AF-A0AAW5NTV7-F1
#
_entry.id   AF-A0AAW5NTV7-F1
#
_cell.length_a   1.000
_cell.length_b   1.000
_cell.length_c   1.000
_cell.angle_alpha   90.00
_cell.angle_beta   90.00
_cell.angle_gamma   90.00
#
_symmetry.space_group_name_H-M   'P 1'
#
loop_
_entity.id
_entity.type
_entity.pdbx_description
1 polymer ?
#
loop_
_entity_poly.entity_id
_entity_poly.type
_entity_poly.pdbx_seq_one_letter_code
_entity_poly.pdbx_strand_id
1 'polypeptide(L)'
;MSARRKKNALFYAIALACSLTAIFITYSCSTDEYYTDETQMAENGIAKTRGFSSRMLNNENTLIDSIASSDEFWEFEMSSELLADKFHEYTSTLSEEEYDKLMENLNDDDYMEDFARKANLQDELQQMAKAKEKLIQHTGFLRLSEDERIQLFILYAESNELTKVKLLKTREEGGGTSNCEEQKQAAYTQAKADYDNAVTNCQSGSMSSGCLIQAAAKYDRAKDIANKKYKECIANK
;
A
#
# COMPACT_ATOMS: atom_id res chain seq x y z
N MET A 1 -18.16 15.58 62.51
CA MET A 1 -17.13 15.75 61.45
C MET A 1 -17.07 17.22 61.03
N SER A 2 -16.00 17.93 61.39
CA SER A 2 -15.86 19.40 61.25
C SER A 2 -16.00 19.90 59.81
N ALA A 3 -16.69 21.03 59.62
CA ALA A 3 -16.92 21.69 58.34
C ALA A 3 -15.62 22.05 57.59
N ARG A 4 -14.47 22.14 58.28
CA ARG A 4 -13.15 22.31 57.66
C ARG A 4 -12.67 21.08 56.87
N ARG A 5 -12.97 19.85 57.33
CA ARG A 5 -12.56 18.63 56.61
C ARG A 5 -13.36 18.40 55.33
N LYS A 6 -14.63 18.82 55.29
CA LYS A 6 -15.47 18.76 54.08
C LYS A 6 -14.98 19.69 52.98
N LYS A 7 -14.53 20.91 53.32
CA LYS A 7 -13.96 21.85 52.36
C LYS A 7 -12.66 21.31 51.74
N ASN A 8 -11.77 20.75 52.56
CA ASN A 8 -10.51 20.18 52.07
C ASN A 8 -10.74 18.93 51.21
N ALA A 9 -11.68 18.05 51.58
CA ALA A 9 -12.06 16.90 50.76
C ALA A 9 -12.71 17.29 49.42
N LEU A 10 -13.50 18.38 49.40
CA LEU A 10 -14.08 18.94 48.17
C LEU A 10 -12.99 19.54 47.27
N PHE A 11 -12.01 20.26 47.84
CA PHE A 11 -10.86 20.78 47.10
C PHE A 11 -9.99 19.68 46.50
N TYR A 12 -9.73 18.60 47.26
CA TYR A 12 -9.00 17.44 46.73
C TYR A 12 -9.80 16.70 45.64
N ALA A 13 -11.12 16.58 45.77
CA ALA A 13 -11.97 15.95 44.74
C ALA A 13 -12.05 16.79 43.45
N ILE A 14 -12.09 18.12 43.56
CA ILE A 14 -12.07 19.03 42.40
C ILE A 14 -10.69 19.04 41.73
N ALA A 15 -9.60 19.04 42.51
CA ALA A 15 -8.24 18.97 41.98
C ALA A 15 -7.95 17.65 41.25
N LEU A 16 -8.47 16.51 41.77
CA LEU A 16 -8.31 15.19 41.18
C LEU A 16 -9.16 15.00 39.91
N ALA A 17 -10.33 15.66 39.84
CA ALA A 17 -11.16 15.72 38.63
C ALA A 17 -10.55 16.62 37.53
N CYS A 18 -9.90 17.73 37.90
CA CYS A 18 -9.18 18.60 36.94
C CYS A 18 -7.87 17.98 36.43
N SER A 19 -7.19 17.14 37.21
CA SER A 19 -5.99 16.42 36.74
C SER A 19 -6.31 15.23 35.83
N LEU A 20 -7.52 14.65 35.93
CA LEU A 20 -7.95 13.53 35.09
C LEU A 20 -8.55 13.97 33.74
N THR A 21 -8.97 15.23 33.60
CA THR A 21 -9.38 15.81 32.29
C THR A 21 -8.22 16.40 31.48
N ALA A 22 -7.06 16.64 32.09
CA ALA A 22 -5.86 17.13 31.40
C ALA A 22 -5.00 16.02 30.77
N ILE A 23 -5.27 14.73 31.04
CA ILE A 23 -4.53 13.60 30.45
C ILE A 23 -5.21 13.09 29.16
N PHE A 24 -6.41 13.58 28.82
CA PHE A 24 -7.10 13.26 27.56
C PHE A 24 -6.94 14.33 26.46
N ILE A 25 -6.06 15.32 26.63
CA ILE A 25 -5.77 16.35 25.60
C ILE A 25 -4.26 16.46 25.34
N THR A 26 -3.57 15.32 25.16
CA THR A 26 -2.24 15.29 24.51
C THR A 26 -2.05 14.09 23.57
N TYR A 27 -3.14 13.53 23.03
CA TYR A 27 -3.03 12.61 21.89
C TYR A 27 -4.14 12.88 20.87
N SER A 28 -4.05 14.05 20.25
CA SER A 28 -4.69 14.39 18.97
C SER A 28 -4.08 15.70 18.48
N CYS A 29 -3.62 15.69 17.22
CA CYS A 29 -2.93 16.77 16.50
C CYS A 29 -1.42 16.94 16.78
N SER A 30 -0.61 16.04 16.22
CA SER A 30 0.58 16.47 15.48
C SER A 30 0.29 16.30 13.99
N THR A 31 -0.55 17.19 13.46
CA THR A 31 -0.64 17.46 12.03
C THR A 31 0.04 18.80 11.83
N ASP A 32 1.23 18.78 11.22
CA ASP A 32 1.83 19.98 10.65
C ASP A 32 0.82 20.56 9.65
N GLU A 33 0.29 21.73 9.98
CA GLU A 33 -0.43 22.60 9.06
C GLU A 33 0.54 23.09 7.98
N TYR A 34 0.59 22.41 6.84
CA TYR A 34 0.84 23.09 5.57
C TYR A 34 -0.50 23.60 5.04
N TYR A 35 -0.87 24.83 5.43
CA TYR A 35 -1.89 25.60 4.74
C TYR A 35 -1.36 25.97 3.34
N THR A 36 -1.84 25.27 2.31
CA THR A 36 -1.87 25.83 0.95
C THR A 36 -3.24 26.43 0.71
N ASP A 37 -3.29 27.76 0.74
CA ASP A 37 -4.34 28.68 0.25
C ASP A 37 -5.58 28.02 -0.40
N GLU A 38 -6.65 27.85 0.39
CA GLU A 38 -7.97 27.41 -0.08
C GLU A 38 -8.82 28.55 -0.69
N THR A 39 -8.25 29.73 -0.97
CA THR A 39 -9.08 30.91 -1.31
C THR A 39 -9.24 31.23 -2.79
N GLN A 40 -8.91 30.29 -3.71
CA GLN A 40 -9.23 30.42 -5.15
C GLN A 40 -9.75 29.12 -5.81
N MET A 41 -10.29 28.16 -5.05
CA MET A 41 -10.86 26.92 -5.62
C MET A 41 -12.35 26.73 -5.33
N ALA A 42 -13.07 27.83 -5.09
CA ALA A 42 -14.53 27.85 -5.05
C ALA A 42 -15.14 28.09 -6.44
N GLU A 43 -14.60 27.45 -7.49
CA GLU A 43 -15.30 27.31 -8.77
C GLU A 43 -14.70 26.12 -9.53
N ASN A 44 -15.45 25.02 -9.58
CA ASN A 44 -15.20 23.75 -10.30
C ASN A 44 -14.59 22.60 -9.48
N GLY A 45 -15.48 21.89 -8.76
CA GLY A 45 -15.55 20.43 -8.83
C GLY A 45 -14.44 19.64 -8.16
N ILE A 46 -14.63 19.38 -6.87
CA ILE A 46 -14.21 18.20 -6.09
C ILE A 46 -13.78 17.02 -6.99
N ALA A 47 -12.47 16.83 -7.22
CA ALA A 47 -11.85 15.58 -7.72
C ALA A 47 -10.33 15.67 -7.99
N LYS A 48 -9.73 16.86 -8.12
CA LYS A 48 -8.46 16.99 -8.84
C LYS A 48 -7.15 16.80 -8.04
N THR A 49 -7.20 16.49 -6.75
CA THR A 49 -5.99 16.42 -5.90
C THR A 49 -5.42 15.01 -5.69
N ARG A 50 -6.09 13.95 -6.14
CA ARG A 50 -5.58 12.56 -6.12
C ARG A 50 -5.05 12.20 -7.51
N GLY A 51 -3.91 12.78 -7.89
CA GLY A 51 -3.38 12.80 -9.26
C GLY A 51 -3.24 11.44 -9.93
N PHE A 52 -4.32 10.98 -10.57
CA PHE A 52 -4.31 9.93 -11.58
C PHE A 52 -3.85 10.51 -12.93
N SER A 53 -3.14 9.71 -13.72
CA SER A 53 -2.75 10.06 -15.09
C SER A 53 -3.97 10.52 -15.89
N SER A 54 -3.84 11.64 -16.61
CA SER A 54 -4.88 12.16 -17.52
C SER A 54 -5.29 11.18 -18.62
N ARG A 55 -4.62 10.03 -18.76
CA ARG A 55 -5.00 8.95 -19.68
C ARG A 55 -6.28 8.21 -19.23
N MET A 56 -6.54 8.09 -17.92
CA MET A 56 -7.76 7.47 -17.40
C MET A 56 -9.01 8.28 -17.76
N LEU A 57 -8.96 9.60 -17.50
CA LEU A 57 -10.10 10.52 -17.68
C LEU A 57 -10.54 10.75 -19.14
N ASN A 58 -9.81 10.19 -20.12
CA ASN A 58 -10.05 10.44 -21.54
C ASN A 58 -10.60 9.21 -22.29
N ASN A 59 -10.90 8.09 -21.60
CA ASN A 59 -11.41 6.87 -22.22
C ASN A 59 -12.77 6.48 -21.61
N GLU A 60 -13.70 5.97 -22.43
CA GLU A 60 -15.13 5.74 -22.14
C GLU A 60 -15.47 4.78 -20.96
N ASN A 61 -14.49 4.32 -20.17
CA ASN A 61 -14.73 3.31 -19.13
C ASN A 61 -15.00 3.92 -17.74
N THR A 62 -16.17 4.55 -17.61
CA THR A 62 -16.65 5.21 -16.38
C THR A 62 -16.55 4.35 -15.10
N LEU A 63 -16.59 3.02 -15.24
CA LEU A 63 -16.49 2.11 -14.09
C LEU A 63 -15.05 1.99 -13.57
N ILE A 64 -14.04 1.90 -14.44
CA ILE A 64 -12.63 1.88 -14.05
C ILE A 64 -12.29 3.18 -13.32
N ASP A 65 -12.69 4.33 -13.87
CA ASP A 65 -12.46 5.64 -13.25
C ASP A 65 -13.14 5.75 -11.88
N SER A 66 -14.38 5.27 -11.76
CA SER A 66 -15.12 5.25 -10.49
C SER A 66 -14.46 4.37 -9.44
N ILE A 67 -13.88 3.23 -9.82
CA ILE A 67 -13.17 2.35 -8.89
C ILE A 67 -11.83 2.98 -8.50
N ALA A 68 -11.05 3.44 -9.49
CA ALA A 68 -9.74 4.05 -9.27
C ALA A 68 -9.79 5.24 -8.30
N SER A 69 -10.85 6.04 -8.37
CA SER A 69 -11.03 7.22 -7.50
C SER A 69 -11.63 6.92 -6.12
N SER A 70 -12.05 5.67 -5.87
CA SER A 70 -12.67 5.26 -4.59
C SER A 70 -11.67 5.17 -3.43
N ASP A 71 -12.16 5.36 -2.21
CA ASP A 71 -11.36 5.20 -1.00
C ASP A 71 -11.00 3.72 -0.78
N GLU A 72 -11.89 2.79 -1.17
CA GLU A 72 -11.66 1.34 -1.08
C GLU A 72 -10.50 0.87 -1.96
N PHE A 73 -10.39 1.41 -3.18
CA PHE A 73 -9.26 1.11 -4.06
C PHE A 73 -7.95 1.68 -3.51
N TRP A 74 -7.97 2.90 -2.97
CA TRP A 74 -6.81 3.49 -2.32
C TRP A 74 -6.36 2.69 -1.08
N GLU A 75 -7.29 2.28 -0.22
CA GLU A 75 -7.00 1.42 0.94
C GLU A 75 -6.41 0.07 0.52
N PHE A 76 -6.93 -0.51 -0.57
CA PHE A 76 -6.41 -1.75 -1.16
C PHE A 76 -4.95 -1.58 -1.61
N GLU A 77 -4.68 -0.55 -2.39
CA GLU A 77 -3.33 -0.28 -2.92
C GLU A 77 -2.33 -0.05 -1.79
N MET A 78 -2.67 0.78 -0.79
CA MET A 78 -1.83 1.00 0.38
C MET A 78 -1.54 -0.28 1.16
N SER A 79 -2.56 -1.12 1.37
CA SER A 79 -2.40 -2.39 2.09
C SER A 79 -1.54 -3.37 1.30
N SER A 80 -1.66 -3.37 -0.03
CA SER A 80 -0.89 -4.23 -0.93
C SER A 80 0.59 -3.84 -0.94
N GLU A 81 0.90 -2.54 -1.00
CA GLU A 81 2.28 -2.04 -0.91
C GLU A 81 2.89 -2.38 0.45
N LEU A 82 2.16 -2.16 1.54
CA LEU A 82 2.64 -2.46 2.89
C LEU A 82 2.98 -3.95 3.07
N LEU A 83 2.11 -4.85 2.59
CA LEU A 83 2.36 -6.29 2.66
C LEU A 83 3.59 -6.67 1.82
N ALA A 84 3.71 -6.15 0.60
CA ALA A 84 4.85 -6.41 -0.26
C ALA A 84 6.17 -5.89 0.34
N ASP A 85 6.16 -4.69 0.91
CA ASP A 85 7.34 -4.09 1.54
C ASP A 85 7.78 -4.86 2.78
N LYS A 86 6.84 -5.26 3.64
CA LYS A 86 7.12 -6.09 4.83
C LYS A 86 7.62 -7.48 4.46
N PHE A 87 7.03 -8.09 3.44
CA PHE A 87 7.51 -9.35 2.90
C PHE A 87 8.96 -9.23 2.39
N HIS A 88 9.24 -8.22 1.56
CA HIS A 88 10.57 -7.95 1.01
C HIS A 88 11.61 -7.65 2.11
N GLU A 89 11.23 -6.87 3.12
CA GLU A 89 12.08 -6.55 4.27
C GLU A 89 12.56 -7.84 4.96
N TYR A 90 11.66 -8.79 5.18
CA TYR A 90 12.01 -10.07 5.79
C TYR A 90 12.81 -10.96 4.83
N THR A 91 12.38 -11.14 3.57
CA THR A 91 13.07 -12.02 2.62
C THR A 91 14.49 -11.54 2.31
N SER A 92 14.75 -10.24 2.36
CA SER A 92 16.09 -9.66 2.21
C SER A 92 17.07 -10.06 3.33
N THR A 93 16.57 -10.60 4.45
CA THR A 93 17.40 -11.11 5.55
C THR A 93 17.73 -12.58 5.43
N LEU A 94 17.04 -13.31 4.53
CA LEU A 94 17.24 -14.75 4.34
C LEU A 94 18.54 -15.02 3.59
N SER A 95 19.17 -16.14 3.94
CA SER A 95 20.20 -16.73 3.08
C SER A 95 19.61 -17.26 1.77
N GLU A 96 20.45 -17.49 0.77
CA GLU A 96 20.03 -18.09 -0.51
C GLU A 96 19.33 -19.44 -0.30
N GLU A 97 19.86 -20.30 0.59
CA GLU A 97 19.24 -21.60 0.92
C GLU A 97 17.86 -21.45 1.58
N GLU A 98 17.69 -20.47 2.46
CA GLU A 98 16.40 -20.19 3.11
C GLU A 98 15.39 -19.60 2.13
N TYR A 99 15.83 -18.73 1.23
CA TYR A 99 14.99 -18.17 0.18
C TYR A 99 14.58 -19.24 -0.83
N ASP A 100 15.50 -20.09 -1.29
CA ASP A 100 15.17 -21.20 -2.19
C ASP A 100 14.16 -22.15 -1.56
N LYS A 101 14.34 -22.47 -0.27
CA LYS A 101 13.37 -23.26 0.48
C LYS A 101 11.99 -22.59 0.54
N LEU A 102 11.93 -21.27 0.73
CA LEU A 102 10.68 -20.52 0.66
C LEU A 102 10.02 -20.70 -0.72
N MET A 103 10.79 -20.53 -1.80
CA MET A 103 10.28 -20.63 -3.17
C MET A 103 9.78 -22.02 -3.54
N GLU A 104 10.42 -23.07 -3.02
CA GLU A 104 9.99 -24.47 -3.21
C GLU A 104 8.69 -24.81 -2.48
N ASN A 105 8.40 -24.11 -1.36
CA ASN A 105 7.27 -24.40 -0.49
C ASN A 105 6.13 -23.36 -0.58
N LEU A 106 6.09 -22.54 -1.63
CA LEU A 106 5.03 -21.52 -1.83
C LEU A 106 3.61 -22.09 -2.01
N ASN A 107 3.46 -23.39 -2.25
CA ASN A 107 2.16 -24.07 -2.36
C ASN A 107 1.82 -24.90 -1.11
N ASP A 108 2.68 -24.90 -0.09
CA ASP A 108 2.46 -25.60 1.17
C ASP A 108 1.88 -24.62 2.19
N ASP A 109 0.57 -24.76 2.47
CA ASP A 109 -0.17 -23.85 3.33
C ASP A 109 0.37 -23.84 4.77
N ASP A 110 0.77 -25.00 5.31
CA ASP A 110 1.32 -25.11 6.67
C ASP A 110 2.66 -24.39 6.78
N TYR A 111 3.51 -24.53 5.74
CA TYR A 111 4.76 -23.80 5.64
C TYR A 111 4.54 -22.30 5.49
N MET A 112 3.57 -21.87 4.68
CA MET A 112 3.22 -20.45 4.50
C MET A 112 2.68 -19.81 5.78
N GLU A 113 1.91 -20.52 6.59
CA GLU A 113 1.45 -20.02 7.89
C GLU A 113 2.60 -19.86 8.89
N ASP A 114 3.51 -20.83 8.97
CA ASP A 114 4.70 -20.71 9.82
C ASP A 114 5.64 -19.59 9.34
N PHE A 115 5.81 -19.45 8.03
CA PHE A 115 6.56 -18.35 7.43
C PHE A 115 5.95 -17.00 7.80
N ALA A 116 4.64 -16.82 7.61
CA ALA A 116 3.93 -15.59 7.98
C ALA A 116 4.19 -15.19 9.43
N ARG A 117 4.21 -16.19 10.31
CA ARG A 117 4.46 -16.00 11.74
C ARG A 117 5.89 -15.58 12.03
N LYS A 118 6.88 -16.22 11.41
CA LYS A 118 8.30 -15.86 11.57
C LYS A 118 8.62 -14.48 11.00
N ALA A 119 7.99 -14.14 9.87
CA ALA A 119 8.12 -12.86 9.21
C ALA A 119 7.29 -11.74 9.88
N ASN A 120 6.46 -12.08 10.89
CA ASN A 120 5.58 -11.14 11.58
C ASN A 120 4.66 -10.37 10.62
N LEU A 121 3.99 -11.08 9.70
CA LEU A 121 3.13 -10.52 8.65
C LEU A 121 1.63 -10.55 8.98
N GLN A 122 1.23 -10.99 10.18
CA GLN A 122 -0.16 -11.28 10.49
C GLN A 122 -1.06 -10.05 10.37
N ASP A 123 -0.57 -8.89 10.81
CA ASP A 123 -1.32 -7.65 10.79
C ASP A 123 -1.51 -7.17 9.34
N GLU A 124 -0.45 -7.20 8.53
CA GLU A 124 -0.48 -6.84 7.12
C GLU A 124 -1.38 -7.77 6.31
N LEU A 125 -1.31 -9.09 6.55
CA LEU A 125 -2.19 -10.06 5.92
C LEU A 125 -3.66 -9.82 6.29
N GLN A 126 -3.94 -9.48 7.55
CA GLN A 126 -5.30 -9.16 7.99
C GLN A 126 -5.79 -7.85 7.38
N GLN A 127 -4.95 -6.81 7.31
CA GLN A 127 -5.27 -5.53 6.70
C GLN A 127 -5.55 -5.71 5.20
N MET A 128 -4.67 -6.42 4.49
CA MET A 128 -4.82 -6.73 3.07
C MET A 128 -6.13 -7.49 2.78
N ALA A 129 -6.44 -8.52 3.58
CA ALA A 129 -7.68 -9.28 3.43
C ALA A 129 -8.92 -8.39 3.60
N LYS A 130 -8.91 -7.47 4.58
CA LYS A 130 -10.01 -6.51 4.81
C LYS A 130 -10.14 -5.52 3.65
N ALA A 131 -9.03 -4.95 3.18
CA ALA A 131 -9.04 -3.97 2.09
C ALA A 131 -9.53 -4.61 0.78
N LYS A 132 -9.08 -5.84 0.48
CA LYS A 132 -9.59 -6.65 -0.64
C LYS A 132 -11.10 -6.86 -0.54
N GLU A 133 -11.61 -7.24 0.63
CA GLU A 133 -13.04 -7.48 0.82
C GLU A 133 -13.85 -6.20 0.61
N LYS A 134 -13.40 -5.05 1.14
CA LYS A 134 -14.03 -3.74 0.91
C LYS A 134 -14.05 -3.38 -0.58
N LEU A 135 -12.91 -3.51 -1.27
CA LEU A 135 -12.83 -3.26 -2.72
C LEU A 135 -13.85 -4.10 -3.48
N ILE A 136 -13.96 -5.40 -3.16
CA ILE A 136 -14.87 -6.32 -3.82
C ILE A 136 -16.35 -6.04 -3.49
N GLN A 137 -16.67 -5.78 -2.23
CA GLN A 137 -18.05 -5.64 -1.76
C GLN A 137 -18.65 -4.27 -2.00
N HIS A 138 -17.87 -3.20 -1.89
CA HIS A 138 -18.37 -1.82 -1.86
C HIS A 138 -18.12 -1.06 -3.16
N THR A 139 -17.49 -1.71 -4.14
CA THR A 139 -17.30 -1.14 -5.48
C THR A 139 -17.88 -2.05 -6.56
N GLY A 140 -17.83 -1.60 -7.81
CA GLY A 140 -18.16 -2.44 -8.96
C GLY A 140 -17.02 -3.33 -9.45
N PHE A 141 -15.95 -3.54 -8.66
CA PHE A 141 -14.72 -4.24 -9.08
C PHE A 141 -14.98 -5.59 -9.76
N LEU A 142 -15.89 -6.41 -9.23
CA LEU A 142 -16.20 -7.72 -9.82
C LEU A 142 -16.90 -7.63 -11.19
N ARG A 143 -17.45 -6.47 -11.57
CA ARG A 143 -18.05 -6.24 -12.89
C ARG A 143 -16.99 -5.98 -13.97
N LEU A 144 -15.76 -5.64 -13.58
CA LEU A 144 -14.64 -5.56 -14.51
C LEU A 144 -14.25 -6.98 -14.95
N SER A 145 -14.01 -7.12 -16.25
CA SER A 145 -13.31 -8.28 -16.82
C SER A 145 -11.87 -8.38 -16.31
N GLU A 146 -11.23 -9.53 -16.50
CA GLU A 146 -9.83 -9.73 -16.11
C GLU A 146 -8.89 -8.70 -16.75
N ASP A 147 -9.06 -8.44 -18.05
CA ASP A 147 -8.28 -7.45 -18.79
C ASP A 147 -8.49 -6.02 -18.26
N GLU A 148 -9.72 -5.67 -17.86
CA GLU A 148 -10.02 -4.37 -17.27
C GLU A 148 -9.44 -4.20 -15.87
N ARG A 149 -9.40 -5.27 -15.06
CA ARG A 149 -8.74 -5.24 -13.74
C ARG A 149 -7.24 -5.05 -13.89
N ILE A 150 -6.61 -5.78 -14.81
CA ILE A 150 -5.18 -5.62 -15.10
C ILE A 150 -4.90 -4.19 -15.59
N GLN A 151 -5.73 -3.64 -16.48
CA GLN A 151 -5.61 -2.25 -16.93
C GLN A 151 -5.72 -1.25 -15.78
N LEU A 152 -6.69 -1.43 -14.87
CA LEU A 152 -6.83 -0.59 -13.68
C LEU A 152 -5.53 -0.56 -12.85
N PHE A 153 -4.96 -1.74 -12.55
CA PHE A 153 -3.73 -1.83 -11.76
C PHE A 153 -2.50 -1.29 -12.49
N ILE A 154 -2.33 -1.55 -13.79
CA ILE A 154 -1.25 -0.97 -14.60
C ILE A 154 -1.30 0.56 -14.53
N LEU A 155 -2.47 1.14 -14.75
CA LEU A 155 -2.64 2.59 -14.80
C LEU A 155 -2.38 3.24 -13.42
N TYR A 156 -2.75 2.57 -12.33
CA TYR A 156 -2.36 3.01 -10.99
C TYR A 156 -0.84 2.92 -10.77
N ALA A 157 -0.23 1.77 -11.06
CA ALA A 157 1.20 1.56 -10.89
C ALA A 157 2.04 2.56 -11.70
N GLU A 158 1.67 2.85 -12.95
CA GLU A 158 2.30 3.90 -13.76
C GLU A 158 2.20 5.28 -13.08
N SER A 159 1.03 5.64 -12.56
CA SER A 159 0.80 6.94 -11.93
C SER A 159 1.59 7.09 -10.62
N ASN A 160 1.63 6.02 -9.82
CA ASN A 160 2.35 5.98 -8.55
C ASN A 160 3.87 6.03 -8.77
N GLU A 161 4.42 5.24 -9.71
CA GLU A 161 5.84 5.27 -10.05
C GLU A 161 6.25 6.62 -10.65
N LEU A 162 5.43 7.23 -11.52
CA LEU A 162 5.68 8.59 -12.01
C LEU A 162 5.74 9.61 -10.87
N THR A 163 4.93 9.43 -9.83
CA THR A 163 4.95 10.29 -8.63
C THR A 163 6.22 10.04 -7.82
N LYS A 164 6.60 8.79 -7.56
CA LYS A 164 7.85 8.41 -6.87
C LYS A 164 9.09 8.94 -7.63
N VAL A 165 9.16 8.76 -8.94
CA VAL A 165 10.27 9.25 -9.79
C VAL A 165 10.34 10.78 -9.82
N LYS A 166 9.21 11.50 -9.88
CA LYS A 166 9.19 12.96 -9.84
C LYS A 166 9.69 13.51 -8.51
N LEU A 167 9.36 12.85 -7.39
CA LEU A 167 9.86 13.22 -6.06
C LEU A 167 11.38 12.97 -5.93
N LEU A 168 11.89 11.92 -6.56
CA LEU A 168 13.32 11.54 -6.50
C LEU A 168 14.22 12.36 -7.45
N LYS A 169 13.68 12.93 -8.53
CA LYS A 169 14.44 13.79 -9.48
C LYS A 169 14.65 15.21 -8.95
N THR A 170 15.46 15.36 -7.90
CA THR A 170 16.02 16.66 -7.46
C THR A 170 17.43 16.95 -7.98
N ARG A 171 17.97 16.16 -8.93
CA ARG A 171 19.25 16.46 -9.59
C ARG A 171 19.33 15.87 -11.00
N GLU A 172 19.52 16.73 -12.00
CA GLU A 172 19.78 16.35 -13.40
C GLU A 172 21.18 15.75 -13.54
N GLU A 173 21.33 14.45 -13.86
CA GLU A 173 22.49 13.92 -14.60
C GLU A 173 22.11 12.64 -15.39
N GLY A 174 22.44 12.59 -16.69
CA GLY A 174 22.80 11.34 -17.38
C GLY A 174 21.82 10.72 -18.38
N GLY A 175 21.82 11.21 -19.62
CA GLY A 175 21.03 10.68 -20.76
C GLY A 175 21.54 9.37 -21.41
N GLY A 176 22.13 8.44 -20.65
CA GLY A 176 22.64 7.15 -21.17
C GLY A 176 21.99 5.90 -20.56
N THR A 177 21.36 6.03 -19.39
CA THR A 177 20.70 4.96 -18.62
C THR A 177 19.21 4.81 -18.94
N SER A 178 18.63 5.70 -19.78
CA SER A 178 17.18 5.82 -19.96
C SER A 178 16.49 4.54 -20.40
N ASN A 179 16.95 3.84 -21.45
CA ASN A 179 16.25 2.64 -21.95
C ASN A 179 16.34 1.43 -20.98
N CYS A 180 17.48 1.22 -20.30
CA CYS A 180 17.57 0.13 -19.31
C CYS A 180 16.68 0.44 -18.09
N GLU A 181 16.66 1.69 -17.66
CA GLU A 181 15.80 2.14 -16.57
C GLU A 181 14.32 2.05 -16.96
N GLU A 182 13.93 2.50 -18.16
CA GLU A 182 12.57 2.38 -18.70
C GLU A 182 12.11 0.92 -18.75
N GLN A 183 12.97 -0.01 -19.19
CA GLN A 183 12.66 -1.45 -19.18
C GLN A 183 12.48 -2.00 -17.76
N LYS A 184 13.33 -1.58 -16.82
CA LYS A 184 13.21 -1.98 -15.41
C LYS A 184 11.89 -1.46 -14.81
N GLN A 185 11.56 -0.19 -15.05
CA GLN A 185 10.33 0.42 -14.56
C GLN A 185 9.09 -0.22 -15.19
N ALA A 186 9.09 -0.50 -16.49
CA ALA A 186 7.99 -1.23 -17.13
C ALA A 186 7.79 -2.63 -16.54
N ALA A 187 8.89 -3.33 -16.22
CA ALA A 187 8.82 -4.63 -15.56
C ALA A 187 8.27 -4.53 -14.12
N TYR A 188 8.62 -3.47 -13.39
CA TYR A 188 8.07 -3.21 -12.05
C TYR A 188 6.58 -2.90 -12.09
N THR A 189 6.14 -2.06 -13.02
CA THR A 189 4.73 -1.74 -13.25
C THR A 189 3.93 -3.00 -13.53
N GLN A 190 4.41 -3.84 -14.45
CA GLN A 190 3.73 -5.10 -14.77
C GLN A 190 3.70 -6.04 -13.56
N ALA A 191 4.83 -6.18 -12.85
CA ALA A 191 4.90 -7.04 -11.68
C ALA A 191 3.94 -6.60 -10.56
N LYS A 192 3.76 -5.28 -10.37
CA LYS A 192 2.79 -4.73 -9.40
C LYS A 192 1.37 -5.04 -9.83
N ALA A 193 1.03 -4.83 -11.10
CA ALA A 193 -0.30 -5.15 -11.60
C ALA A 193 -0.63 -6.65 -11.49
N ASP A 194 0.33 -7.53 -11.80
CA ASP A 194 0.18 -8.98 -11.67
C ASP A 194 -0.02 -9.39 -10.19
N TYR A 195 0.72 -8.74 -9.28
CA TYR A 195 0.60 -8.94 -7.84
C TYR A 195 -0.79 -8.57 -7.32
N ASP A 196 -1.26 -7.36 -7.63
CA ASP A 196 -2.56 -6.88 -7.17
C ASP A 196 -3.70 -7.71 -7.74
N ASN A 197 -3.60 -8.07 -9.02
CA ASN A 197 -4.56 -8.97 -9.66
C ASN A 197 -4.57 -10.34 -8.97
N ALA A 198 -3.39 -10.92 -8.66
CA ALA A 198 -3.31 -12.18 -7.93
C ALA A 198 -3.94 -12.09 -6.52
N VAL A 199 -3.67 -10.99 -5.80
CA VAL A 199 -4.24 -10.74 -4.47
C VAL A 199 -5.78 -10.67 -4.52
N THR A 200 -6.36 -9.98 -5.50
CA THR A 200 -7.82 -9.91 -5.63
C THR A 200 -8.46 -11.25 -5.98
N ASN A 201 -7.72 -12.15 -6.62
CA ASN A 201 -8.17 -13.50 -6.97
C ASN A 201 -7.98 -14.53 -5.85
N CYS A 202 -7.29 -14.18 -4.75
CA CYS A 202 -7.19 -15.04 -3.58
C CYS A 202 -8.57 -15.28 -2.95
N GLN A 203 -8.93 -16.55 -2.72
CA GLN A 203 -10.19 -16.91 -2.09
C GLN A 203 -10.26 -16.43 -0.62
N SER A 204 -11.48 -16.18 -0.13
CA SER A 204 -11.71 -15.88 1.30
C SER A 204 -11.76 -17.17 2.12
N GLY A 205 -11.14 -17.19 3.31
CA GLY A 205 -11.06 -18.37 4.19
C GLY A 205 -9.68 -18.59 4.82
N SER A 206 -9.47 -19.74 5.48
CA SER A 206 -8.19 -20.10 6.12
C SER A 206 -7.01 -20.18 5.13
N MET A 207 -7.28 -20.51 3.86
CA MET A 207 -6.29 -20.53 2.77
C MET A 207 -5.96 -19.14 2.19
N SER A 208 -6.54 -18.05 2.73
CA SER A 208 -6.32 -16.70 2.20
C SER A 208 -4.91 -16.19 2.42
N SER A 209 -4.29 -16.45 3.58
CA SER A 209 -2.95 -15.97 3.91
C SER A 209 -1.86 -16.57 3.02
N GLY A 210 -1.90 -17.88 2.76
CA GLY A 210 -0.93 -18.55 1.88
C GLY A 210 -0.96 -17.99 0.45
N CYS A 211 -2.15 -17.75 -0.10
CA CYS A 211 -2.30 -17.12 -1.40
C CYS A 211 -1.72 -15.69 -1.45
N LEU A 212 -1.95 -14.88 -0.42
CA LEU A 212 -1.40 -13.52 -0.34
C LEU A 212 0.13 -13.50 -0.27
N ILE A 213 0.72 -14.40 0.53
CA ILE A 213 2.18 -14.55 0.65
C ILE A 213 2.77 -15.05 -0.67
N GLN A 214 2.12 -16.01 -1.32
CA GLN A 214 2.55 -16.49 -2.63
C GLN A 214 2.54 -15.36 -3.68
N ALA A 215 1.51 -14.50 -3.68
CA ALA A 215 1.46 -13.35 -4.56
C ALA A 215 2.63 -12.40 -4.27
N ALA A 216 2.91 -12.09 -3.00
CA ALA A 216 4.03 -11.24 -2.60
C ALA A 216 5.39 -11.83 -2.99
N ALA A 217 5.58 -13.15 -2.82
CA ALA A 217 6.80 -13.85 -3.22
C ALA A 217 7.05 -13.79 -4.74
N LYS A 218 5.99 -13.97 -5.54
CA LYS A 218 6.08 -13.83 -7.01
C LYS A 218 6.44 -12.41 -7.42
N TYR A 219 5.85 -11.42 -6.74
CA TYR A 219 6.14 -10.00 -6.97
C TYR A 219 7.60 -9.66 -6.67
N ASP A 220 8.08 -10.07 -5.49
CA ASP A 220 9.45 -9.87 -5.03
C ASP A 220 10.46 -10.46 -6.02
N ARG A 221 10.25 -11.73 -6.41
CA ARG A 221 11.07 -12.40 -7.42
C ARG A 221 11.06 -11.68 -8.77
N ALA A 222 9.92 -11.16 -9.20
CA ALA A 222 9.82 -10.42 -10.46
C ALA A 222 10.64 -9.13 -10.41
N LYS A 223 10.66 -8.42 -9.28
CA LYS A 223 11.51 -7.24 -9.06
C LYS A 223 12.99 -7.62 -9.09
N ASP A 224 13.38 -8.75 -8.50
CA ASP A 224 14.77 -9.22 -8.52
C ASP A 224 15.24 -9.60 -9.93
N ILE A 225 14.39 -10.26 -10.71
CA ILE A 225 14.67 -10.57 -12.11
C ILE A 225 14.85 -9.27 -12.92
N ALA A 226 13.98 -8.28 -12.71
CA ALA A 226 14.11 -6.98 -13.36
C ALA A 226 15.39 -6.23 -12.95
N ASN A 227 15.78 -6.30 -11.67
CA ASN A 227 17.04 -5.75 -11.16
C ASN A 227 18.26 -6.42 -11.79
N LYS A 228 18.25 -7.75 -11.93
CA LYS A 228 19.32 -8.50 -12.59
C LYS A 228 19.43 -8.11 -14.07
N LYS A 229 18.32 -8.09 -14.79
CA LYS A 229 18.26 -7.64 -16.20
C LYS A 229 18.76 -6.21 -16.36
N TYR A 230 18.42 -5.31 -15.44
CA TYR A 230 18.94 -3.95 -15.44
C TYR A 230 20.47 -3.92 -15.29
N LYS A 231 21.03 -4.65 -14.31
CA LYS A 231 22.48 -4.76 -14.10
C LYS A 231 23.20 -5.31 -15.34
N GLU A 232 22.64 -6.32 -15.99
CA GLU A 232 23.15 -6.87 -17.24
C GLU A 232 23.06 -5.85 -18.40
N CYS A 233 21.95 -5.12 -18.51
CA CYS A 233 21.73 -4.09 -19.53
C CYS A 233 22.73 -2.95 -19.43
N ILE A 234 23.04 -2.48 -18.21
CA ILE A 234 24.03 -1.40 -18.00
C ILE A 234 25.47 -1.89 -18.15
N ALA A 235 25.75 -3.16 -17.87
CA ALA A 235 27.09 -3.74 -18.02
C ALA A 235 27.45 -4.05 -19.48
N ASN A 236 26.46 -4.26 -20.33
CA ASN A 236 26.62 -4.54 -21.77
C ASN A 236 26.58 -3.27 -22.65
N LYS A 237 26.65 -2.07 -22.05
CA LYS A 237 26.75 -0.77 -22.73
C LYS A 237 28.17 -0.24 -22.66
#